data_AF-A0A4Q6GIQ7-F1
#
_entry.id   AF-A0A4Q6GIQ7-F1
#
_cell.length_a   1.000
_cell.length_b   1.000
_cell.length_c   1.000
_cell.angle_alpha   90.00
_cell.angle_beta   90.00
_cell.angle_gamma   90.00
#
_symmetry.space_group_name_H-M   'P 1'
#
loop_
_entity.id
_entity.type
_entity.pdbx_description
1 polymer ?
#
loop_
_entity_poly.entity_id
_entity_poly.type
_entity_poly.pdbx_seq_one_letter_code
_entity_poly.pdbx_strand_id
1 'polypeptide(L)' 'QPVDDALLLDTANRIAEIRASMEGREGVASFLEKRKPTWLN' A
#
# COMPACT_ATOMS: atom_id res chain seq x y z
N GLN A 1 4.37 23.48 5.23
CA GLN A 1 4.47 22.86 6.56
C GLN A 1 5.72 21.98 6.56
N PRO A 2 6.60 22.05 7.56
CA PRO A 2 7.79 21.19 7.61
C PRO A 2 7.37 19.72 7.80
N VAL A 3 8.21 18.79 7.32
CA VAL A 3 8.06 17.37 7.63
C VAL A 3 8.66 17.14 9.01
N ASP A 4 7.85 16.71 9.96
CA ASP A 4 8.27 16.39 11.33
C ASP A 4 8.13 14.89 11.62
N ASP A 5 8.71 14.45 12.75
CA ASP A 5 8.73 13.03 13.13
C ASP A 5 7.33 12.46 13.35
N ALA A 6 6.39 13.28 13.82
CA ALA A 6 5.01 12.87 14.04
C ALA A 6 4.30 12.57 12.70
N LEU A 7 4.47 13.44 11.72
CA LEU A 7 3.96 13.25 10.36
C LEU A 7 4.61 12.03 9.69
N LEU A 8 5.91 11.81 9.91
CA LEU A 8 6.62 10.65 9.38
C LEU A 8 6.05 9.35 9.95
N LEU A 9 5.85 9.29 11.27
CA LEU A 9 5.28 8.12 11.94
C LEU A 9 3.85 7.83 11.51
N ASP A 10 2.98 8.84 11.45
CA ASP A 10 1.61 8.70 10.95
C ASP A 10 1.60 8.13 9.52
N THR A 11 2.41 8.72 8.65
CA THR A 11 2.51 8.31 7.26
C THR A 11 2.99 6.86 7.13
N ALA A 12 4.01 6.48 7.89
CA ALA A 12 4.53 5.12 7.89
C ALA A 12 3.48 4.09 8.34
N ASN A 13 2.73 4.39 9.40
CA ASN A 13 1.65 3.53 9.90
C ASN A 13 0.56 3.34 8.85
N ARG A 14 0.10 4.43 8.23
CA ARG A 14 -0.94 4.37 7.18
C ARG A 14 -0.49 3.58 5.96
N ILE A 15 0.76 3.73 5.53
CA ILE A 15 1.33 2.91 4.45
C ILE A 15 1.35 1.42 4.84
N ALA A 16 1.73 1.11 6.09
CA ALA A 16 1.76 -0.27 6.57
C ALA A 16 0.37 -0.91 6.58
N GLU A 17 -0.65 -0.18 7.06
CA GLU A 17 -2.05 -0.61 7.05
C GLU A 17 -2.55 -0.89 5.63
N ILE A 18 -2.29 0.05 4.70
CA ILE A 18 -2.67 -0.11 3.28
C ILE A 18 -1.98 -1.33 2.66
N ARG A 19 -0.70 -1.57 2.95
CA ARG A 19 0.01 -2.75 2.45
C ARG A 19 -0.55 -4.07 2.97
N ALA A 20 -1.06 -4.09 4.21
CA ALA A 20 -1.66 -5.27 4.82
C ALA A 20 -3.10 -5.55 4.36
N SER A 21 -3.73 -4.58 3.70
CA SER A 21 -5.11 -4.64 3.21
C SER A 21 -5.32 -5.67 2.09
N MET A 22 -6.58 -5.91 1.71
CA MET A 22 -6.93 -6.82 0.62
C MET A 22 -6.37 -6.33 -0.72
N GLU A 23 -6.49 -5.03 -1.03
CA GLU A 23 -5.94 -4.45 -2.26
C GLU A 23 -4.40 -4.53 -2.28
N GLY A 24 -3.76 -4.26 -1.13
CA GLY A 24 -2.30 -4.38 -1.00
C GLY A 24 -1.81 -5.79 -1.31
N ARG A 25 -2.48 -6.81 -0.78
CA ARG A 25 -2.18 -8.23 -1.06
C ARG A 25 -2.43 -8.61 -2.51
N GLU A 26 -3.54 -8.16 -3.07
CA GLU A 26 -3.90 -8.42 -4.47
C GLU A 26 -2.86 -7.80 -5.44
N GLY A 27 -2.31 -6.63 -5.15
CA GLY A 27 -1.25 -6.03 -5.97
C GLY A 27 0.03 -6.86 -6.00
N VAL A 28 0.39 -7.45 -4.85
CA VAL A 28 1.52 -8.39 -4.77
C VAL A 28 1.21 -9.67 -5.54
N ALA A 29 0.03 -10.24 -5.35
CA ALA A 29 -0.40 -11.46 -6.05
C ALA A 29 -0.42 -11.26 -7.57
N SER A 30 -1.04 -10.18 -8.07
CA SER A 30 -1.15 -9.91 -9.50
C SER A 30 0.21 -9.69 -10.15
N PHE A 31 1.14 -9.04 -9.45
CA PHE A 31 2.52 -8.86 -9.90
C PHE A 31 3.24 -10.21 -10.05
N LEU A 32 3.17 -11.07 -9.03
CA LEU A 32 3.81 -12.38 -9.04
C LEU A 32 3.21 -13.30 -10.12
N GLU A 33 1.89 -13.23 -10.33
CA GLU A 33 1.14 -14.01 -11.31
C GLU A 33 1.19 -13.41 -12.73
N LYS A 34 1.85 -12.25 -12.92
CA LYS A 34 1.94 -11.52 -14.20
C LYS A 34 0.58 -11.25 -14.85
N ARG A 35 -0.42 -10.93 -14.05
CA ARG A 35 -1.77 -10.54 -14.49
C ARG A 35 -2.09 -9.11 -14.07
N LYS A 36 -3.15 -8.53 -14.65
CA LYS A 36 -3.71 -7.28 -14.15
C LYS A 36 -4.32 -7.50 -12.75
N PRO A 37 -4.15 -6.56 -11.81
CA PRO A 37 -4.89 -6.60 -10.56
C PRO A 37 -6.38 -6.37 -10.82
N THR A 38 -7.23 -6.89 -9.94
CA THR A 38 -8.70 -6.87 -10.12
C THR A 38 -9.32 -5.47 -10.23
N TRP A 39 -8.66 -4.43 -9.73
CA TRP A 39 -9.13 -3.04 -9.83
C TRP A 39 -8.75 -2.34 -11.14
N LEU A 40 -7.86 -2.93 -11.95
CA LEU A 40 -7.51 -2.43 -13.29
C LEU A 40 -8.26 -3.25 -14.34
N ASN A 41 -9.56 -2.96 -14.48
CA ASN A 41 -10.33 -3.41 -15.65
C ASN A 41 -9.75 -2.78 -16.92
#